data_AF-A0AAX2A8N3-F1
#
_entry.id   AF-A0AAX2A8N3-F1
#
_cell.length_a   1.000
_cell.length_b   1.000
_cell.length_c   1.000
_cell.angle_alpha   90.00
_cell.angle_beta   90.00
_cell.angle_gamma   90.00
#
_symmetry.space_group_name_H-M   'P 1'
#
loop_
_entity.id
_entity.type
_entity.pdbx_description
1 polymer ?
#
loop_
_entity_poly.entity_id
_entity_poly.type
_entity_poly.pdbx_seq_one_letter_code
_entity_poly.pdbx_strand_id
1 'polypeptide(L)'
;MKKSLILLFVIVGILFSSTTKEERVQQRVDELKKPLYNPFVENYILHEIKQLREENRNLKVELHETLAKKEIQMSNNVVNYATSTINNMFYIIAAATSLLVIVGWTSIKDTNEKVKNMIDEKTSKIIEEYEERLLNFERDLESRSKQVKRNQYEIEVTNTIHSLWLRASQESTPSGKVEIYDEILNIRPDEVEALAYKADAVLDMGEANWALNLTNQALEIDDSYANAYYQRAKIYAVLGQDENAILDLEKSIELNEQYVKEIENEQEFESLVKHEKVQKILKLKATA
;
A
#
# COMPACT_ATOMS: atom_id res chain seq x y z
N MET A 1 -58.90 -52.40 -75.63
CA MET A 1 -58.83 -53.47 -76.66
C MET A 1 -59.76 -53.05 -77.82
N LYS A 2 -59.36 -52.22 -78.78
CA LYS A 2 -58.53 -52.56 -79.94
C LYS A 2 -57.30 -51.65 -79.97
N LYS A 3 -56.30 -52.04 -79.19
CA LYS A 3 -54.90 -51.79 -79.52
C LYS A 3 -54.65 -52.37 -80.91
N SER A 4 -53.66 -51.84 -81.59
CA SER A 4 -52.83 -52.62 -82.50
C SER A 4 -53.40 -53.02 -83.86
N LEU A 5 -54.71 -52.88 -84.15
CA LEU A 5 -55.28 -53.40 -85.41
C LEU A 5 -55.36 -52.38 -86.56
N ILE A 6 -55.65 -51.10 -86.31
CA ILE A 6 -55.65 -50.07 -87.38
C ILE A 6 -54.21 -49.66 -87.74
N LEU A 7 -53.32 -49.67 -86.73
CA LEU A 7 -51.91 -49.35 -86.91
C LEU A 7 -51.14 -50.42 -87.70
N LEU A 8 -51.65 -51.67 -87.78
CA LEU A 8 -51.08 -52.72 -88.61
C LEU A 8 -51.57 -52.65 -90.07
N PHE A 9 -52.79 -52.14 -90.32
CA PHE A 9 -53.39 -52.15 -91.67
C PHE A 9 -52.92 -50.98 -92.56
N VAL A 10 -52.56 -49.84 -91.97
CA VAL A 10 -51.98 -48.72 -92.75
C VAL A 10 -50.53 -49.03 -93.17
N ILE A 11 -49.81 -49.83 -92.37
CA ILE A 11 -48.46 -50.28 -92.70
C ILE A 11 -48.48 -51.28 -93.89
N VAL A 12 -49.55 -52.07 -94.05
CA VAL A 12 -49.74 -52.96 -95.22
C VAL A 12 -50.20 -52.19 -96.47
N GLY A 13 -50.89 -51.05 -96.32
CA GLY A 13 -51.35 -50.22 -97.45
C GLY A 13 -50.25 -49.40 -98.15
N ILE A 14 -49.16 -49.05 -97.46
CA ILE A 14 -48.04 -48.31 -98.06
C ILE A 14 -47.08 -49.26 -98.79
N LEU A 15 -46.93 -50.50 -98.30
CA LEU A 15 -46.14 -51.56 -98.93
C LEU A 15 -46.72 -52.07 -100.26
N PHE A 16 -48.02 -51.88 -100.51
CA PHE A 16 -48.67 -52.26 -101.78
C PHE A 16 -48.61 -51.18 -102.87
N SER A 17 -48.05 -50.00 -102.57
CA SER A 17 -47.82 -48.92 -103.54
C SER A 17 -46.39 -48.88 -104.08
N SER A 18 -45.42 -49.48 -103.38
CA SER A 18 -44.00 -49.50 -103.78
C SER A 18 -43.69 -50.57 -104.82
N THR A 19 -44.40 -51.70 -104.82
CA THR A 19 -44.18 -52.81 -105.77
C THR A 19 -44.41 -52.37 -107.22
N THR A 20 -45.41 -51.53 -107.47
CA THR A 20 -45.69 -51.03 -108.84
C THR A 20 -44.72 -49.97 -109.34
N LYS A 21 -43.87 -49.41 -108.47
CA LYS A 21 -42.86 -48.39 -108.80
C LYS A 21 -41.49 -49.03 -108.99
N GLU A 22 -41.13 -50.00 -108.16
CA GLU A 22 -39.91 -50.80 -108.33
C GLU A 22 -39.98 -51.68 -109.59
N GLU A 23 -41.11 -52.35 -109.89
CA GLU A 23 -41.23 -53.14 -111.13
C GLU A 23 -41.15 -52.27 -112.41
N ARG A 24 -41.66 -51.03 -112.37
CA ARG A 24 -41.53 -50.07 -113.49
C ARG A 24 -40.11 -49.51 -113.64
N VAL A 25 -39.38 -49.36 -112.54
CA VAL A 25 -37.98 -48.92 -112.57
C VAL A 25 -37.09 -50.08 -113.04
N GLN A 26 -37.35 -51.31 -112.60
CA GLN A 26 -36.59 -52.49 -113.01
C GLN A 26 -36.79 -52.82 -114.51
N GLN A 27 -38.03 -52.77 -115.03
CA GLN A 27 -38.28 -52.93 -116.49
C GLN A 27 -37.61 -51.84 -117.33
N ARG A 28 -37.48 -50.61 -116.82
CA ARG A 28 -36.70 -49.55 -117.49
C ARG A 28 -35.19 -49.77 -117.38
N VAL A 29 -34.71 -50.41 -116.33
CA VAL A 29 -33.28 -50.73 -116.12
C VAL A 29 -32.83 -51.89 -117.02
N ASP A 30 -33.69 -52.88 -117.27
CA ASP A 30 -33.37 -54.05 -118.10
C ASP A 30 -33.39 -53.77 -119.63
N GLU A 31 -34.03 -52.68 -120.09
CA GLU A 31 -34.00 -52.22 -121.49
C GLU A 31 -32.85 -51.23 -121.83
N LEU A 32 -32.03 -50.85 -120.84
CA LEU A 32 -30.97 -49.85 -121.04
C LEU A 32 -29.64 -50.48 -121.51
N LYS A 33 -29.35 -50.35 -122.81
CA LYS A 33 -28.10 -50.80 -123.47
C LYS A 33 -26.87 -49.90 -123.26
N LYS A 34 -26.89 -48.88 -122.38
CA LYS A 34 -25.72 -48.05 -121.99
C LYS A 34 -25.87 -47.50 -120.56
N PRO A 35 -24.77 -47.39 -119.77
CA PRO A 35 -24.83 -46.85 -118.42
C PRO A 35 -25.31 -45.39 -118.40
N LEU A 36 -26.20 -45.07 -117.47
CA LEU A 36 -26.79 -43.75 -117.24
C LEU A 36 -25.79 -42.69 -116.69
N TYR A 37 -24.51 -43.03 -116.58
CA TYR A 37 -23.47 -42.16 -116.06
C TYR A 37 -22.65 -41.53 -117.20
N ASN A 38 -22.68 -40.20 -117.28
CA ASN A 38 -21.90 -39.38 -118.20
C ASN A 38 -20.77 -38.70 -117.39
N PRO A 39 -19.51 -38.64 -117.88
CA PRO A 39 -18.37 -37.97 -117.22
C PRO A 39 -18.65 -36.58 -116.63
N PHE A 40 -19.62 -35.83 -117.18
CA PHE A 40 -20.05 -34.55 -116.64
C PHE A 40 -20.72 -34.64 -115.25
N VAL A 41 -21.51 -35.68 -114.99
CA VAL A 41 -22.26 -35.83 -113.74
C VAL A 41 -21.32 -36.23 -112.60
N GLU A 42 -20.30 -37.05 -112.89
CA GLU A 42 -19.26 -37.43 -111.93
C GLU A 42 -18.45 -36.21 -111.47
N ASN A 43 -17.98 -35.39 -112.42
CA ASN A 43 -17.26 -34.17 -112.09
C ASN A 43 -18.10 -33.18 -111.28
N TYR A 44 -19.39 -33.01 -111.62
CA TYR A 44 -20.29 -32.14 -110.87
C TYR A 44 -20.47 -32.59 -109.42
N ILE A 45 -20.76 -33.88 -109.20
CA ILE A 45 -20.89 -34.46 -107.85
C ILE A 45 -19.58 -34.32 -107.07
N LEU A 46 -18.43 -34.53 -107.73
CA LEU A 46 -17.12 -34.44 -107.09
C LEU A 46 -16.76 -32.99 -106.72
N HIS A 47 -17.14 -32.01 -107.55
CA HIS A 47 -17.05 -30.58 -107.24
C HIS A 47 -17.96 -30.18 -106.08
N GLU A 48 -19.21 -30.62 -106.08
CA GLU A 48 -20.16 -30.33 -105.00
C GLU A 48 -19.69 -30.93 -103.67
N ILE A 49 -19.19 -32.18 -103.66
CA ILE A 49 -18.61 -32.81 -102.47
C ILE A 49 -17.36 -32.07 -102.00
N LYS A 50 -16.51 -31.62 -102.94
CA LYS A 50 -15.31 -30.84 -102.61
C LYS A 50 -15.69 -29.50 -101.98
N GLN A 51 -16.67 -28.80 -102.56
CA GLN A 51 -17.20 -27.54 -102.03
C GLN A 51 -17.82 -27.76 -100.65
N LEU A 52 -18.68 -28.76 -100.48
CA LEU A 52 -19.27 -29.11 -99.18
C LEU A 52 -18.22 -29.47 -98.13
N ARG A 53 -17.12 -30.14 -98.52
CA ARG A 53 -16.01 -30.43 -97.61
C ARG A 53 -15.25 -29.16 -97.23
N GLU A 54 -15.09 -28.23 -98.15
CA GLU A 54 -14.43 -26.95 -97.94
C GLU A 54 -15.28 -26.03 -97.05
N GLU A 55 -16.59 -25.95 -97.30
CA GLU A 55 -17.56 -25.27 -96.44
C GLU A 55 -17.58 -25.88 -95.03
N ASN A 56 -17.64 -27.21 -94.89
CA ASN A 56 -17.57 -27.87 -93.58
C ASN A 56 -16.25 -27.61 -92.86
N ARG A 57 -15.13 -27.58 -93.60
CA ARG A 57 -13.81 -27.26 -93.02
C ARG A 57 -13.79 -25.82 -92.51
N ASN A 58 -14.29 -24.87 -93.30
CA ASN A 58 -14.32 -23.45 -92.93
C ASN A 58 -15.24 -23.21 -91.74
N LEU A 59 -16.44 -23.80 -91.73
CA LEU A 59 -17.37 -23.75 -90.61
C LEU A 59 -16.74 -24.31 -89.33
N LYS A 60 -16.01 -25.44 -89.44
CA LYS A 60 -15.31 -26.03 -88.31
C LYS A 60 -14.21 -25.11 -87.78
N VAL A 61 -13.45 -24.46 -88.65
CA VAL A 61 -12.41 -23.48 -88.27
C VAL A 61 -13.04 -22.28 -87.56
N GLU A 62 -14.10 -21.70 -88.13
CA GLU A 62 -14.82 -20.55 -87.54
C GLU A 62 -15.44 -20.91 -86.18
N LEU A 63 -16.02 -22.10 -86.05
CA LEU A 63 -16.55 -22.61 -84.79
C LEU A 63 -15.43 -22.75 -83.75
N HIS A 64 -14.30 -23.35 -84.11
CA HIS A 64 -13.16 -23.48 -83.20
C HIS A 64 -12.60 -22.12 -82.78
N GLU A 65 -12.49 -21.17 -83.72
CA GLU A 65 -12.03 -19.82 -83.43
C GLU A 65 -13.00 -19.08 -82.49
N THR A 66 -14.31 -19.21 -82.73
CA THR A 66 -15.34 -18.60 -81.89
C THR A 66 -15.39 -19.22 -80.50
N LEU A 67 -15.28 -20.55 -80.40
CA LEU A 67 -15.20 -21.27 -79.13
C LEU A 67 -13.95 -20.87 -78.35
N ALA A 68 -12.79 -20.83 -78.99
CA ALA A 68 -11.54 -20.39 -78.36
C ALA A 68 -11.63 -18.94 -77.87
N LYS A 69 -12.17 -18.02 -78.69
CA LYS A 69 -12.40 -16.62 -78.28
C LYS A 69 -13.35 -16.52 -77.10
N LYS A 70 -14.46 -17.28 -77.11
CA LYS A 70 -15.43 -17.30 -76.02
C LYS A 70 -14.82 -17.88 -74.74
N GLU A 71 -14.03 -18.94 -74.84
CA GLU A 71 -13.31 -19.55 -73.72
C GLU A 71 -12.30 -18.58 -73.11
N ILE A 72 -11.48 -17.91 -73.94
CA ILE A 72 -10.56 -16.86 -73.49
C ILE A 72 -11.31 -15.72 -72.81
N GLN A 73 -12.43 -15.26 -73.38
CA GLN A 73 -13.24 -14.19 -72.81
C GLN A 73 -13.85 -14.60 -71.46
N MET A 74 -14.40 -15.81 -71.36
CA MET A 74 -14.93 -16.34 -70.10
C MET A 74 -13.83 -16.47 -69.05
N SER A 75 -12.65 -16.97 -69.42
CA SER A 75 -11.47 -17.04 -68.54
C SER A 75 -11.05 -15.65 -68.05
N ASN A 76 -10.93 -14.66 -68.95
CA ASN A 76 -10.60 -13.29 -68.57
C ASN A 76 -11.64 -12.67 -67.62
N ASN A 77 -12.94 -12.90 -67.85
CA ASN A 77 -13.99 -12.42 -66.96
C ASN A 77 -13.89 -13.04 -65.56
N VAL A 78 -13.62 -14.34 -65.47
CA VAL A 78 -13.41 -15.05 -64.20
C VAL A 78 -12.18 -14.50 -63.48
N VAL A 79 -11.06 -14.30 -64.18
CA VAL A 79 -9.83 -13.73 -63.62
C VAL A 79 -10.04 -12.29 -63.15
N ASN A 80 -10.74 -11.46 -63.93
CA ASN A 80 -11.04 -10.08 -63.55
C ASN A 80 -11.97 -10.02 -62.32
N TYR A 81 -13.01 -10.86 -62.28
CA TYR A 81 -13.89 -10.96 -61.12
C TYR A 81 -13.14 -11.42 -59.87
N ALA A 82 -12.29 -12.44 -59.99
CA ALA A 82 -11.44 -12.91 -58.89
C ALA A 82 -10.50 -11.80 -58.40
N THR A 83 -9.83 -11.10 -59.32
CA THR A 83 -8.92 -10.00 -59.01
C THR A 83 -9.64 -8.83 -58.32
N SER A 84 -10.82 -8.43 -58.81
CA SER A 84 -11.62 -7.37 -58.19
C SER A 84 -12.13 -7.77 -56.80
N THR A 85 -12.56 -9.02 -56.63
CA THR A 85 -12.99 -9.54 -55.31
C THR A 85 -11.83 -9.54 -54.32
N ILE A 86 -10.66 -10.03 -54.74
CA ILE A 86 -9.43 -10.02 -53.95
C ILE A 86 -9.04 -8.59 -53.56
N ASN A 87 -9.03 -7.65 -54.51
CA ASN A 87 -8.71 -6.24 -54.24
C ASN A 87 -9.72 -5.60 -53.28
N ASN A 88 -11.02 -5.87 -53.43
CA ASN A 88 -12.05 -5.38 -52.52
C ASN A 88 -11.85 -5.94 -51.09
N MET A 89 -11.49 -7.23 -50.96
CA MET A 89 -11.13 -7.81 -49.67
C MET A 89 -9.90 -7.12 -49.06
N PHE A 90 -8.88 -6.82 -49.87
CA PHE A 90 -7.71 -6.07 -49.40
C PHE A 90 -8.06 -4.67 -48.91
N TYR A 91 -8.93 -3.94 -49.62
CA TYR A 91 -9.38 -2.62 -49.17
C TYR A 91 -10.17 -2.68 -47.86
N ILE A 92 -11.04 -3.68 -47.69
CA ILE A 92 -11.79 -3.87 -46.44
C ILE A 92 -10.84 -4.18 -45.28
N ILE A 93 -9.86 -5.07 -45.49
CA ILE A 93 -8.86 -5.42 -44.48
C ILE A 93 -8.03 -4.19 -44.12
N ALA A 94 -7.57 -3.41 -45.12
CA ALA A 94 -6.79 -2.19 -44.90
C ALA A 94 -7.57 -1.12 -44.13
N ALA A 95 -8.86 -0.96 -44.43
CA ALA A 95 -9.74 -0.05 -43.70
C ALA A 95 -9.94 -0.51 -42.23
N ALA A 96 -10.16 -1.82 -42.03
CA ALA A 96 -10.30 -2.39 -40.69
C ALA A 96 -9.02 -2.27 -39.85
N THR A 97 -7.83 -2.54 -40.43
CA THR A 97 -6.55 -2.42 -39.73
C THR A 97 -6.23 -0.98 -39.40
N SER A 98 -6.50 -0.04 -40.32
CA SER A 98 -6.32 1.39 -40.08
C SER A 98 -7.20 1.90 -38.94
N LEU A 99 -8.47 1.44 -38.89
CA LEU A 99 -9.39 1.77 -37.80
C LEU A 99 -8.93 1.18 -36.47
N LEU A 100 -8.47 -0.08 -36.45
CA LEU A 100 -7.91 -0.72 -35.25
C LEU A 100 -6.68 0.00 -34.72
N VAL A 101 -5.78 0.49 -35.58
CA VAL A 101 -4.59 1.24 -35.17
C VAL A 101 -4.98 2.56 -34.52
N ILE A 102 -5.94 3.29 -35.09
CA ILE A 102 -6.41 4.57 -34.52
C ILE A 102 -7.03 4.35 -33.14
N VAL A 103 -7.96 3.39 -33.01
CA VAL A 103 -8.63 3.07 -31.74
C VAL A 103 -7.63 2.53 -30.71
N GLY A 104 -6.71 1.67 -31.15
CA GLY A 104 -5.64 1.14 -30.31
C GLY A 104 -4.72 2.25 -29.78
N TRP A 105 -4.34 3.20 -30.63
CA TRP A 105 -3.49 4.33 -30.23
C TRP A 105 -4.17 5.24 -29.21
N THR A 106 -5.44 5.60 -29.42
CA THR A 106 -6.19 6.43 -28.45
C THR A 106 -6.36 5.69 -27.13
N SER A 107 -6.69 4.39 -27.17
CA SER A 107 -6.83 3.58 -25.95
C SER A 107 -5.51 3.49 -25.18
N ILE A 108 -4.38 3.27 -25.86
CA ILE A 108 -3.06 3.19 -25.21
C ILE A 108 -2.70 4.54 -24.57
N LYS A 109 -2.91 5.63 -25.31
CA LYS A 109 -2.68 6.99 -24.79
C LYS A 109 -3.51 7.26 -23.54
N ASP A 110 -4.81 6.95 -23.58
CA ASP A 110 -5.73 7.14 -22.45
C ASP A 110 -5.32 6.28 -21.25
N THR A 111 -4.88 5.03 -21.48
CA THR A 111 -4.36 4.18 -20.40
C THR A 111 -3.09 4.73 -19.78
N ASN A 112 -2.15 5.23 -20.60
CA ASN A 112 -0.91 5.82 -20.11
C ASN A 112 -1.18 7.08 -19.28
N GLU A 113 -2.13 7.92 -19.71
CA GLU A 113 -2.51 9.12 -18.98
C GLU A 113 -3.18 8.78 -17.64
N LYS A 114 -4.09 7.79 -17.61
CA LYS A 114 -4.68 7.31 -16.35
C LYS A 114 -3.64 6.73 -15.40
N VAL A 115 -2.70 5.94 -15.91
CA VAL A 115 -1.61 5.36 -15.11
C VAL A 115 -0.74 6.46 -14.54
N LYS A 116 -0.37 7.46 -15.35
CA LYS A 116 0.40 8.62 -14.89
C LYS A 116 -0.33 9.38 -13.78
N ASN A 117 -1.61 9.69 -13.97
CA ASN A 117 -2.40 10.39 -12.96
C ASN A 117 -2.53 9.58 -11.66
N MET A 118 -2.67 8.26 -11.75
CA MET A 118 -2.70 7.39 -10.56
C MET A 118 -1.34 7.35 -9.86
N ILE A 119 -0.24 7.33 -10.61
CA ILE A 119 1.10 7.43 -10.04
C ILE A 119 1.25 8.76 -9.32
N ASP A 120 0.92 9.88 -9.98
CA ASP A 120 1.03 11.22 -9.41
C ASP A 120 0.16 11.39 -8.14
N GLU A 121 -1.06 10.82 -8.13
CA GLU A 121 -1.92 10.83 -6.95
C GLU A 121 -1.33 10.00 -5.80
N LYS A 122 -0.85 8.79 -6.09
CA LYS A 122 -0.25 7.91 -5.09
C LYS A 122 1.06 8.48 -4.56
N THR A 123 1.90 9.06 -5.41
CA THR A 123 3.15 9.69 -4.99
C THR A 123 2.87 10.89 -4.11
N SER A 124 1.91 11.74 -4.49
CA SER A 124 1.50 12.88 -3.65
C SER A 124 1.02 12.44 -2.27
N LYS A 125 0.16 11.42 -2.20
CA LYS A 125 -0.33 10.88 -0.92
C LYS A 125 0.80 10.32 -0.05
N ILE A 126 1.72 9.59 -0.67
CA ILE A 126 2.89 9.04 0.02
C ILE A 126 3.78 10.17 0.54
N ILE A 127 4.05 11.19 -0.27
CA ILE A 127 4.86 12.36 0.13
C ILE A 127 4.21 13.06 1.33
N GLU A 128 2.91 13.33 1.27
CA GLU A 128 2.17 13.99 2.36
C GLU A 128 2.22 13.16 3.67
N GLU A 129 2.02 11.84 3.59
CA GLU A 129 2.13 10.94 4.74
C GLU A 129 3.55 10.92 5.33
N TYR A 130 4.58 10.95 4.48
CA TYR A 130 5.97 11.00 4.94
C TYR A 130 6.34 12.36 5.55
N GLU A 131 5.86 13.46 4.97
CA GLU A 131 6.04 14.80 5.53
C GLU A 131 5.40 14.91 6.91
N GLU A 132 4.16 14.43 7.07
CA GLU A 132 3.47 14.44 8.35
C GLU A 132 4.20 13.59 9.39
N ARG A 133 4.63 12.37 9.01
CA ARG A 133 5.41 11.49 9.89
C ARG A 133 6.74 12.11 10.29
N LEU A 134 7.43 12.76 9.36
CA LEU A 134 8.70 13.43 9.63
C LEU A 134 8.52 14.58 10.62
N LEU A 135 7.49 15.41 10.43
CA LEU A 135 7.16 16.51 11.34
C LEU A 135 6.81 16.00 12.74
N ASN A 136 6.03 14.93 12.84
CA ASN A 136 5.69 14.33 14.13
C ASN A 136 6.93 13.74 14.82
N PHE A 137 7.81 13.09 14.05
CA PHE A 137 9.07 12.57 14.57
C PHE A 137 10.01 13.68 15.05
N GLU A 138 10.12 14.79 14.32
CA GLU A 138 10.90 15.96 14.71
C GLU A 138 10.40 16.55 16.04
N ARG A 139 9.08 16.73 16.17
CA ARG A 139 8.46 17.20 17.42
C ARG A 139 8.73 16.27 18.60
N ASP A 140 8.63 14.96 18.39
CA ASP A 140 8.91 13.96 19.43
C ASP A 140 10.40 13.99 19.83
N LEU A 141 11.31 14.04 18.85
CA LEU A 141 12.75 14.19 19.12
C LEU A 141 13.08 15.47 19.89
N GLU A 142 12.48 16.61 19.52
CA GLU A 142 12.69 17.88 20.21
C GLU A 142 12.19 17.80 21.67
N SER A 143 10.98 17.28 21.88
CA SER A 143 10.40 17.08 23.21
C SER A 143 11.28 16.17 24.08
N ARG A 144 11.69 15.02 23.53
CA ARG A 144 12.57 14.07 24.23
C ARG A 144 13.94 14.67 24.51
N SER A 145 14.53 15.41 23.57
CA SER A 145 15.82 16.09 23.80
C SER A 145 15.72 17.08 24.97
N LYS A 146 14.62 17.86 25.03
CA LYS A 146 14.37 18.77 26.16
C LYS A 146 14.19 18.02 27.47
N GLN A 147 13.53 16.87 27.47
CA GLN A 147 13.38 16.03 28.67
C GLN A 147 14.73 15.45 29.12
N VAL A 148 15.52 14.91 28.20
CA VAL A 148 16.86 14.36 28.51
C VAL A 148 17.76 15.44 29.10
N LYS A 149 17.77 16.65 28.53
CA LYS A 149 18.55 17.77 29.07
C LYS A 149 18.11 18.15 30.49
N ARG A 150 16.79 18.23 30.74
CA ARG A 150 16.25 18.49 32.08
C ARG A 150 16.63 17.40 33.06
N ASN A 151 16.44 16.13 32.70
CA ASN A 151 16.79 15.01 33.57
C ASN A 151 18.30 14.96 33.84
N GLN A 152 19.13 15.26 32.86
CA GLN A 152 20.58 15.35 33.06
C GLN A 152 20.96 16.44 34.06
N TYR A 153 20.34 17.62 33.95
CA TYR A 153 20.51 18.70 34.91
C TYR A 153 20.07 18.29 36.33
N GLU A 154 18.90 17.66 36.48
CA GLU A 154 18.43 17.17 37.79
C GLU A 154 19.34 16.09 38.40
N ILE A 155 19.90 15.20 37.57
CA ILE A 155 20.87 14.19 38.02
C ILE A 155 22.15 14.88 38.49
N GLU A 156 22.64 15.88 37.76
CA GLU A 156 23.82 16.64 38.15
C GLU A 156 23.60 17.36 39.49
N VAL A 157 22.48 18.08 39.64
CA VAL A 157 22.10 18.75 40.90
C VAL A 157 21.97 17.75 42.05
N THR A 158 21.34 16.60 41.82
CA THR A 158 21.19 15.59 42.87
C THR A 158 22.55 15.01 43.27
N ASN A 159 23.45 14.77 42.31
CA ASN A 159 24.80 14.27 42.58
C ASN A 159 25.66 15.30 43.32
N THR A 160 25.55 16.59 42.97
CA THR A 160 26.28 17.65 43.69
C THR A 160 25.78 17.76 45.12
N ILE A 161 24.46 17.80 45.33
CA ILE A 161 23.86 17.80 46.68
C ILE A 161 24.29 16.55 47.47
N HIS A 162 24.28 15.37 46.86
CA HIS A 162 24.75 14.14 47.51
C HIS A 162 26.22 14.22 47.92
N SER A 163 27.08 14.78 47.08
CA SER A 163 28.50 14.98 47.42
C SER A 163 28.70 15.99 48.56
N LEU A 164 27.85 17.01 48.65
CA LEU A 164 27.84 17.98 49.75
C LEU A 164 27.36 17.32 51.04
N TRP A 165 26.31 16.49 51.01
CA TRP A 165 25.88 15.69 52.17
C TRP A 165 26.99 14.80 52.69
N LEU A 166 27.69 14.09 51.81
CA LEU A 166 28.82 13.25 52.19
C LEU A 166 29.92 14.08 52.87
N ARG A 167 30.24 15.25 52.31
CA ARG A 167 31.21 16.18 52.90
C ARG A 167 30.75 16.67 54.28
N ALA A 168 29.48 17.07 54.44
CA ALA A 168 28.93 17.50 55.73
C ALA A 168 29.02 16.41 56.80
N SER A 169 28.79 15.15 56.42
CA SER A 169 28.91 14.01 57.35
C SER A 169 30.35 13.73 57.82
N GLN A 170 31.35 14.08 57.01
CA GLN A 170 32.76 13.91 57.34
C GLN A 170 33.35 15.13 58.07
N GLU A 171 32.68 16.27 57.96
CA GLU A 171 33.12 17.52 58.57
C GLU A 171 32.97 17.44 60.09
N SER A 172 34.07 17.67 60.81
CA SER A 172 34.08 17.58 62.27
C SER A 172 33.64 18.88 62.95
N THR A 173 33.81 20.03 62.26
CA THR A 173 33.51 21.34 62.84
C THR A 173 32.05 21.73 62.60
N PRO A 174 31.31 22.19 63.62
CA PRO A 174 29.93 22.66 63.44
C PRO A 174 29.84 23.82 62.43
N SER A 175 30.77 24.77 62.50
CA SER A 175 30.84 25.89 61.54
C SER A 175 31.03 25.42 60.10
N GLY A 176 31.89 24.42 59.86
CA GLY A 176 32.09 23.88 58.52
C GLY A 176 30.85 23.14 57.99
N LYS A 177 30.11 22.44 58.86
CA LYS A 177 28.82 21.83 58.49
C LYS A 177 27.81 22.88 58.06
N VAL A 178 27.71 23.99 58.78
CA VAL A 178 26.81 25.11 58.46
C VAL A 178 27.10 25.68 57.08
N GLU A 179 28.38 25.91 56.74
CA GLU A 179 28.77 26.38 55.41
C GLU A 179 28.36 25.40 54.30
N ILE A 180 28.53 24.09 54.52
CA ILE A 180 28.14 23.07 53.54
C ILE A 180 26.62 23.01 53.38
N TYR A 181 25.85 23.12 54.47
CA TYR A 181 24.39 23.18 54.38
C TYR A 181 23.92 24.47 53.69
N ASP A 182 24.62 25.58 53.85
CA ASP A 182 24.36 26.80 53.07
C ASP A 182 24.62 26.60 51.57
N GLU A 183 25.67 25.85 51.19
CA GLU A 183 25.87 25.45 49.80
C GLU A 183 24.69 24.61 49.27
N ILE A 184 24.17 23.66 50.05
CA ILE A 184 23.00 22.84 49.66
C ILE A 184 21.75 23.73 49.50
N LEU A 185 21.49 24.62 50.47
CA LEU A 185 20.32 25.50 50.45
C LEU A 185 20.38 26.56 49.35
N ASN A 186 21.58 26.95 48.90
CA ASN A 186 21.72 27.80 47.71
C ASN A 186 21.32 27.07 46.41
N ILE A 187 21.45 25.74 46.37
CA ILE A 187 21.05 24.91 45.23
C ILE A 187 19.56 24.56 45.32
N ARG A 188 19.09 24.12 46.49
CA ARG A 188 17.69 23.82 46.81
C ARG A 188 17.27 24.53 48.11
N PRO A 189 16.67 25.73 48.01
CA PRO A 189 16.24 26.51 49.18
C PRO A 189 15.13 25.84 50.00
N ASP A 190 14.40 24.91 49.40
CA ASP A 190 13.27 24.16 49.95
C ASP A 190 13.68 22.80 50.53
N GLU A 191 14.98 22.51 50.64
CA GLU A 191 15.49 21.26 51.19
C GLU A 191 15.33 21.23 52.73
N VAL A 192 14.20 20.69 53.19
CA VAL A 192 13.82 20.60 54.61
C VAL A 192 14.87 19.87 55.45
N GLU A 193 15.45 18.80 54.89
CA GLU A 193 16.48 18.04 55.58
C GLU A 193 17.69 18.94 55.88
N ALA A 194 18.17 19.69 54.89
CA ALA A 194 19.32 20.58 55.06
C ALA A 194 19.06 21.67 56.11
N LEU A 195 17.84 22.22 56.19
CA LEU A 195 17.47 23.19 57.25
C LEU A 195 17.52 22.57 58.64
N ALA A 196 16.98 21.36 58.82
CA ALA A 196 16.98 20.67 60.12
C ALA A 196 18.40 20.28 60.57
N TYR A 197 19.21 19.73 59.66
CA TYR A 197 20.60 19.37 59.97
C TYR A 197 21.49 20.60 60.16
N LYS A 198 21.20 21.72 59.48
CA LYS A 198 21.84 23.00 59.77
C LYS A 198 21.48 23.50 61.17
N ALA A 199 20.22 23.37 61.58
CA ALA A 199 19.79 23.78 62.92
C ALA A 199 20.53 22.99 64.02
N ASP A 200 20.73 21.68 63.83
CA ASP A 200 21.53 20.84 64.74
C ASP A 200 22.98 21.35 64.83
N ALA A 201 23.64 21.60 63.69
CA ALA A 201 25.00 22.14 63.67
C ALA A 201 25.09 23.55 64.30
N VAL A 202 24.07 24.39 64.14
CA VAL A 202 24.00 25.72 64.78
C VAL A 202 23.76 25.61 66.29
N LEU A 203 23.00 24.60 66.74
CA LEU A 203 22.81 24.32 68.16
C LEU A 203 24.14 23.89 68.80
N ASP A 204 24.94 23.07 68.13
CA ASP A 204 26.31 22.70 68.56
C ASP A 204 27.24 23.91 68.69
N MET A 205 26.98 24.99 67.95
CA MET A 205 27.69 26.27 68.08
C MET A 205 27.19 27.13 69.26
N GLY A 206 26.10 26.73 69.92
CA GLY A 206 25.48 27.44 71.04
C GLY A 206 24.45 28.51 70.63
N GLU A 207 24.15 28.64 69.33
CA GLU A 207 23.26 29.68 68.80
C GLU A 207 21.80 29.21 68.74
N ALA A 208 21.23 28.84 69.89
CA ALA A 208 19.93 28.18 69.99
C ALA A 208 18.75 28.97 69.36
N ASN A 209 18.75 30.31 69.44
CA ASN A 209 17.71 31.13 68.82
C ASN A 209 17.74 31.07 67.29
N TRP A 210 18.94 30.96 66.69
CA TRP A 210 19.08 30.82 65.25
C TRP A 210 18.63 29.43 64.80
N ALA A 211 19.04 28.39 65.52
CA ALA A 211 18.58 27.02 65.28
C ALA A 211 17.04 26.91 65.36
N LEU A 212 16.41 27.61 66.31
CA LEU A 212 14.95 27.66 66.44
C LEU A 212 14.27 28.26 65.21
N ASN A 213 14.86 29.32 64.63
CA ASN A 213 14.34 29.92 63.41
C ASN A 213 14.46 28.94 62.22
N LEU A 214 15.60 28.26 62.08
CA LEU A 214 15.83 27.27 61.02
C LEU A 214 14.85 26.10 61.08
N THR A 215 14.57 25.57 62.28
CA THR A 215 13.58 24.49 62.46
C THR A 215 12.15 24.96 62.22
N ASN A 216 11.81 26.20 62.57
CA ASN A 216 10.52 26.78 62.20
C ASN A 216 10.36 26.93 60.69
N GLN A 217 11.39 27.40 59.98
CA GLN A 217 11.38 27.46 58.51
C GLN A 217 11.23 26.07 57.88
N ALA A 218 11.92 25.06 58.41
CA ALA A 218 11.78 23.68 57.95
C ALA A 218 10.33 23.20 58.08
N LEU A 219 9.67 23.49 59.21
CA LEU A 219 8.28 23.11 59.48
C LEU A 219 7.25 23.96 58.75
N GLU A 220 7.60 25.17 58.29
CA GLU A 220 6.77 25.95 57.36
C GLU A 220 6.75 25.32 55.95
N ILE A 221 7.84 24.65 55.56
CA ILE A 221 7.94 23.96 54.25
C ILE A 221 7.30 22.57 54.32
N ASP A 222 7.62 21.78 55.35
CA ASP A 222 7.05 20.46 55.59
C ASP A 222 6.72 20.28 57.08
N ASP A 223 5.43 20.41 57.39
CA ASP A 223 4.87 20.24 58.73
C ASP A 223 4.78 18.79 59.20
N SER A 224 5.19 17.84 58.36
CA SER A 224 5.23 16.40 58.62
C SER A 224 6.66 15.87 58.76
N TYR A 225 7.68 16.73 58.67
CA TYR A 225 9.07 16.33 58.79
C TYR A 225 9.47 16.09 60.25
N ALA A 226 9.48 14.82 60.65
CA ALA A 226 9.70 14.37 62.02
C ALA A 226 11.02 14.88 62.64
N ASN A 227 12.10 14.92 61.85
CA ASN A 227 13.41 15.39 62.32
C ASN A 227 13.39 16.88 62.69
N ALA A 228 12.64 17.73 61.97
CA ALA A 228 12.57 19.15 62.34
C ALA A 228 11.88 19.36 63.70
N TYR A 229 10.82 18.60 64.03
CA TYR A 229 10.24 18.61 65.38
C TYR A 229 11.23 18.10 66.42
N TYR A 230 11.95 17.01 66.12
CA TYR A 230 12.97 16.48 67.03
C TYR A 230 14.08 17.49 67.32
N GLN A 231 14.63 18.14 66.29
CA GLN A 231 15.63 19.19 66.44
C GLN A 231 15.07 20.41 67.19
N ARG A 232 13.83 20.82 66.90
CA ARG A 232 13.18 21.92 67.63
C ARG A 232 12.98 21.60 69.11
N ALA A 233 12.65 20.35 69.43
CA ALA A 233 12.59 19.90 70.82
C ALA A 233 13.94 19.95 71.52
N LYS A 234 15.05 19.52 70.87
CA LYS A 234 16.42 19.67 71.41
C LYS A 234 16.70 21.14 71.74
N ILE A 235 16.38 22.03 70.80
CA ILE A 235 16.59 23.47 70.96
C ILE A 235 15.75 24.03 72.13
N TYR A 236 14.49 23.63 72.24
CA TYR A 236 13.64 24.05 73.37
C TYR A 236 14.13 23.52 74.72
N ALA A 237 14.67 22.29 74.78
CA ALA A 237 15.27 21.74 75.99
C ALA A 237 16.50 22.56 76.43
N VAL A 238 17.37 22.94 75.49
CA VAL A 238 18.53 23.81 75.75
C VAL A 238 18.10 25.21 76.20
N LEU A 239 16.99 25.73 75.68
CA LEU A 239 16.39 27.01 76.09
C LEU A 239 15.59 26.93 77.41
N GLY A 240 15.44 25.76 78.01
CA GLY A 240 14.65 25.53 79.25
C GLY A 240 13.14 25.64 79.05
N GLN A 241 12.65 25.47 77.82
CA GLN A 241 11.23 25.48 77.47
C GLN A 241 10.66 24.06 77.45
N ASP A 242 10.67 23.41 78.60
CA ASP A 242 10.36 21.97 78.74
C ASP A 242 8.97 21.58 78.19
N GLU A 243 7.94 22.42 78.38
CA GLU A 243 6.60 22.13 77.87
C GLU A 243 6.54 22.08 76.34
N ASN A 244 7.23 23.02 75.67
CA ASN A 244 7.30 23.06 74.21
C ASN A 244 8.15 21.90 73.67
N ALA A 245 9.26 21.60 74.34
CA ALA A 245 10.11 20.46 74.00
C ALA A 245 9.32 19.14 74.05
N ILE A 246 8.50 18.93 75.08
CA ILE A 246 7.67 17.71 75.21
C ILE A 246 6.64 17.61 74.09
N LEU A 247 5.96 18.72 73.73
CA LEU A 247 4.99 18.72 72.63
C LEU A 247 5.62 18.37 71.29
N ASP A 248 6.80 18.92 71.00
CA ASP A 248 7.53 18.62 69.77
C ASP A 248 8.10 17.19 69.77
N LEU A 249 8.52 16.66 70.92
CA LEU A 249 8.89 15.24 71.06
C LEU A 249 7.70 14.31 70.83
N GLU A 250 6.52 14.63 71.37
CA GLU A 250 5.30 13.86 71.09
C GLU A 250 5.02 13.80 69.60
N LYS A 251 5.17 14.95 68.90
CA LYS A 251 4.93 15.05 67.47
C LYS A 251 5.98 14.32 66.64
N SER A 252 7.26 14.44 66.99
CA SER A 252 8.35 13.75 66.28
C SER A 252 8.21 12.22 66.39
N ILE A 253 7.82 11.71 67.57
CA ILE A 253 7.57 10.28 67.81
C ILE A 253 6.31 9.79 67.09
N GLU A 254 5.26 10.60 67.02
CA GLU A 254 4.05 10.26 66.25
C GLU A 254 4.39 10.04 64.76
N LEU A 255 5.28 10.87 64.22
CA LEU A 255 5.70 10.83 62.82
C LEU A 255 6.78 9.77 62.55
N ASN A 256 7.72 9.57 63.48
CA ASN A 256 8.77 8.55 63.41
C ASN A 256 9.08 7.97 64.79
N GLU A 257 8.65 6.73 65.00
CA GLU A 257 8.82 6.02 66.27
C GLU A 257 10.29 5.68 66.59
N GLN A 258 11.22 5.79 65.64
CA GLN A 258 12.65 5.54 65.90
C GLN A 258 13.24 6.52 66.92
N TYR A 259 12.72 7.75 66.99
CA TYR A 259 13.19 8.76 67.94
C TYR A 259 13.01 8.35 69.40
N VAL A 260 12.11 7.40 69.72
CA VAL A 260 11.94 6.86 71.08
C VAL A 260 13.27 6.33 71.63
N LYS A 261 14.08 5.68 70.80
CA LYS A 261 15.37 5.11 71.21
C LYS A 261 16.50 6.15 71.26
N GLU A 262 16.40 7.19 70.44
CA GLU A 262 17.40 8.26 70.37
C GLU A 262 17.30 9.17 71.61
N ILE A 263 16.07 9.50 72.04
CA ILE A 263 15.81 10.38 73.21
C ILE A 263 16.48 9.90 74.50
N GLU A 264 16.56 8.58 74.72
CA GLU A 264 17.18 8.02 75.92
C GLU A 264 18.71 8.18 75.95
N ASN A 265 19.34 8.40 74.79
CA ASN A 265 20.80 8.48 74.66
C ASN A 265 21.33 9.91 74.49
N GLU A 266 20.47 10.90 74.26
CA GLU A 266 20.87 12.29 74.07
C GLU A 266 21.01 13.06 75.39
N GLN A 267 22.03 13.92 75.45
CA GLN A 267 22.37 14.67 76.66
C GLN A 267 21.37 15.80 76.93
N GLU A 268 20.86 16.45 75.88
CA GLU A 268 19.93 17.59 75.95
C GLU A 268 18.60 17.22 76.59
N PHE A 269 18.23 15.94 76.55
CA PHE A 269 16.97 15.44 77.10
C PHE A 269 17.10 14.83 78.50
N GLU A 270 18.29 14.83 79.12
CA GLU A 270 18.49 14.16 80.43
C GLU A 270 17.58 14.74 81.54
N SER A 271 17.28 16.05 81.48
CA SER A 271 16.33 16.71 82.36
C SER A 271 14.87 16.32 82.05
N LEU A 272 14.53 16.19 80.77
CA LEU A 272 13.18 15.90 80.28
C LEU A 272 12.79 14.42 80.42
N VAL A 273 13.73 13.48 80.29
CA VAL A 273 13.49 12.04 80.45
C VAL A 273 13.01 11.70 81.87
N LYS A 274 13.36 12.51 82.87
CA LYS A 274 12.87 12.37 84.26
C LYS A 274 11.42 12.85 84.41
N HIS A 275 10.89 13.60 83.44
CA HIS A 275 9.54 14.14 83.47
C HIS A 275 8.49 13.03 83.21
N GLU A 276 7.43 13.01 84.02
CA GLU A 276 6.41 11.95 83.99
C GLU A 276 5.76 11.79 82.59
N LYS A 277 5.51 12.92 81.91
CA LYS A 277 4.96 12.95 80.54
C LYS A 277 5.85 12.21 79.54
N VAL A 278 7.16 12.48 79.54
CA VAL A 278 8.14 11.84 78.63
C VAL A 278 8.22 10.35 78.91
N GLN A 279 8.29 9.92 80.17
CA GLN A 279 8.30 8.50 80.51
C GLN A 279 7.04 7.76 80.06
N LYS A 280 5.88 8.42 80.10
CA LYS A 280 4.63 7.84 79.63
C LYS A 280 4.65 7.64 78.11
N ILE A 281 5.17 8.61 77.36
CA ILE A 281 5.34 8.53 75.91
C ILE A 281 6.30 7.39 75.53
N LEU A 282 7.46 7.34 76.18
CA LEU A 282 8.47 6.29 75.93
C LEU A 282 7.93 4.89 76.25
N LYS A 283 7.21 4.71 77.37
CA LYS A 283 6.62 3.40 77.75
C LYS A 283 5.49 2.95 76.83
N LEU A 284 4.64 3.87 76.38
CA LEU A 284 3.52 3.57 75.48
C LEU A 284 3.99 3.08 74.11
N LYS A 285 5.12 3.61 73.62
CA LYS A 285 5.64 3.31 72.28
C LYS A 285 6.74 2.24 72.25
N ALA A 286 7.42 1.99 73.37
CA ALA A 286 8.37 0.86 73.49
C ALA A 286 7.69 -0.52 73.58
N THR A 287 6.36 -0.58 73.75
CA THR A 287 5.59 -1.81 73.93
C THR A 287 4.71 -2.18 72.72
N ALA A 288 4.71 -1.37 71.67
CA ALA A 288 4.04 -1.61 70.39
C ALA A 288 5.02 -2.23 69.37
#